data_AF-A0A0Q8Q6B2-F1
#
_entry.id   AF-A0A0Q8Q6B2-F1
#
_cell.length_a   1.000
_cell.length_b   1.000
_cell.length_c   1.000
_cell.angle_alpha   90.00
_cell.angle_beta   90.00
_cell.angle_gamma   90.00
#
_symmetry.space_group_name_H-M   'P 1'
#
loop_
_entity.id
_entity.type
_entity.pdbx_description
1 polymer ?
#
loop_
_entity_poly.entity_id
_entity_poly.type
_entity_poly.pdbx_seq_one_letter_code
_entity_poly.pdbx_strand_id
1 'polypeptide(L)'
;MNAARPNALGLGLSQFFHEYLPALRGLSPRTIEGYRDSLVLLLQFLVGRQQKRAERLDLEDFTADTVSDFLVFLETDRHNSIGTRNTLLAVVC
;
A
#
# COMPACT_ATOMS: atom_id res chain seq x y z
N MET A 1 18.71 9.27 -14.53
CA MET A 1 17.48 8.86 -13.81
C MET A 1 17.44 9.70 -12.55
N ASN A 2 16.66 10.77 -12.52
CA ASN A 2 16.69 11.72 -11.41
C ASN A 2 15.84 11.13 -10.29
N ALA A 3 16.47 10.55 -9.27
CA ALA A 3 15.76 10.12 -8.07
C ALA A 3 15.17 11.37 -7.43
N ALA A 4 13.87 11.60 -7.65
CA ALA A 4 13.14 12.62 -6.91
C ALA A 4 13.41 12.38 -5.42
N ARG A 5 13.68 13.46 -4.67
CA ARG A 5 13.86 13.37 -3.23
C ARG A 5 12.68 12.58 -2.66
N PRO A 6 12.90 11.55 -1.82
CA PRO A 6 11.81 10.77 -1.28
C PRO A 6 10.89 11.70 -0.49
N ASN A 7 9.62 11.73 -0.89
CA ASN A 7 8.57 12.49 -0.20
C ASN A 7 8.17 11.78 1.10
N ALA A 8 7.25 12.37 1.86
CA ALA A 8 6.88 11.85 3.18
C ALA A 8 6.38 10.40 3.11
N LEU A 9 5.59 10.08 2.08
CA LEU A 9 5.18 8.70 1.80
C LEU A 9 6.36 7.75 1.57
N GLY A 10 7.30 8.10 0.68
CA GLY A 10 8.45 7.25 0.37
C GLY A 10 9.34 6.98 1.58
N LEU A 11 9.57 8.00 2.41
CA LEU A 11 10.30 7.86 3.67
C LEU A 11 9.55 6.97 4.67
N GLY A 12 8.25 7.20 4.85
CA GLY A 12 7.41 6.43 5.76
C GLY A 12 7.33 4.96 5.39
N LEU A 13 7.15 4.63 4.11
CA LEU A 13 7.16 3.24 3.63
C LEU A 13 8.51 2.56 3.87
N SER A 14 9.63 3.27 3.63
CA SER A 14 10.96 2.72 3.88
C SER A 14 11.14 2.36 5.36
N GLN A 15 10.78 3.27 6.29
CA GLN A 15 10.84 3.01 7.72
C GLN A 15 9.88 1.90 8.16
N PHE A 16 8.67 1.87 7.61
CA PHE A 16 7.68 0.84 7.93
C PHE A 16 8.20 -0.57 7.59
N PHE A 17 8.80 -0.77 6.41
CA PHE A 17 9.30 -2.08 6.00
C PHE A 17 10.64 -2.47 6.60
N HIS A 18 11.53 -1.51 6.88
CA HIS A 18 12.89 -1.82 7.37
C HIS A 18 13.01 -1.77 8.90
N GLU A 19 12.17 -0.99 9.58
CA GLU A 19 12.26 -0.81 11.03
C GLU A 19 11.03 -1.39 11.74
N TYR A 20 9.82 -1.00 11.34
CA TYR A 20 8.60 -1.35 12.08
C TYR A 20 8.17 -2.82 11.90
N LEU A 21 7.98 -3.27 10.64
CA LEU A 21 7.53 -4.63 10.36
C LEU A 21 8.49 -5.72 10.87
N PRO A 22 9.81 -5.59 10.74
CA PRO A 22 10.76 -6.56 11.30
C PRO A 22 10.79 -6.54 12.84
N ALA A 23 10.47 -5.42 13.47
CA ALA A 23 10.43 -5.29 14.93
C ALA A 23 9.17 -5.90 15.57
N LEU A 24 8.10 -6.11 14.78
CA LEU A 24 6.86 -6.74 15.23
C LEU A 24 7.06 -8.25 15.45
N ARG A 25 7.02 -8.67 16.72
CA ARG A 25 7.08 -10.09 17.08
C ARG A 25 5.85 -10.84 16.59
N GLY A 26 6.07 -12.01 16.00
CA GLY A 26 5.00 -12.92 15.55
C GLY A 26 4.58 -12.77 14.10
N LEU A 27 5.18 -11.86 13.32
CA LEU A 27 4.98 -11.81 11.88
C LEU A 27 5.89 -12.82 11.17
N SER A 28 5.29 -13.68 10.35
CA SER A 28 6.07 -14.56 9.47
C SER A 28 6.63 -13.76 8.29
N PRO A 29 7.76 -14.19 7.67
CA PRO A 29 8.28 -13.58 6.44
C PRO A 29 7.21 -13.51 5.34
N ARG A 30 6.38 -14.55 5.24
CA ARG A 30 5.26 -14.61 4.29
C ARG A 30 4.18 -13.56 4.57
N THR A 31 3.96 -13.23 5.84
CA THR A 31 3.07 -12.14 6.22
C THR A 31 3.64 -10.80 5.77
N ILE A 32 4.93 -10.54 6.03
CA ILE A 32 5.61 -9.32 5.60
C ILE A 32 5.56 -9.15 4.07
N GLU A 33 5.79 -10.24 3.32
CA GLU A 33 5.62 -10.26 1.86
C GLU A 33 4.19 -9.92 1.45
N GLY A 34 3.18 -10.50 2.11
CA GLY A 34 1.78 -10.15 1.87
C GLY A 34 1.44 -8.68 2.11
N TYR A 35 2.03 -8.06 3.15
CA TYR A 35 1.90 -6.62 3.41
C TYR A 35 2.56 -5.80 2.28
N ARG A 36 3.75 -6.22 1.83
CA ARG A 36 4.45 -5.57 0.70
C ARG A 36 3.62 -5.63 -0.57
N ASP A 37 3.16 -6.82 -0.94
CA ASP A 37 2.38 -7.02 -2.17
C ASP A 37 1.09 -6.20 -2.16
N SER A 38 0.44 -6.13 -1.01
CA SER A 38 -0.77 -5.32 -0.78
C SER A 38 -0.51 -3.82 -0.98
N LEU A 39 0.57 -3.29 -0.39
CA LEU A 39 0.94 -1.88 -0.52
C LEU A 39 1.39 -1.53 -1.94
N VAL A 40 2.13 -2.42 -2.61
CA VAL A 40 2.50 -2.26 -4.01
C VAL A 40 1.25 -2.19 -4.90
N LEU A 41 0.26 -3.05 -4.64
CA LEU A 41 -0.98 -3.05 -5.39
C LEU A 41 -1.78 -1.75 -5.19
N LEU A 42 -1.86 -1.24 -3.96
CA LEU A 42 -2.49 0.05 -3.67
C LEU A 42 -1.80 1.21 -4.41
N LEU A 43 -0.46 1.25 -4.39
CA LEU A 43 0.30 2.27 -5.11
C LEU A 43 0.07 2.21 -6.62
N GLN A 44 0.04 1.01 -7.20
CA GLN A 44 -0.26 0.82 -8.63
C GLN A 44 -1.68 1.29 -8.98
N PHE A 45 -2.65 1.00 -8.11
CA PHE A 45 -4.02 1.47 -8.26
C PHE A 45 -4.10 3.00 -8.25
N LEU A 46 -3.44 3.66 -7.29
CA LEU A 46 -3.41 5.12 -7.19
C LEU A 46 -2.73 5.78 -8.39
N VAL A 47 -1.62 5.21 -8.88
CA VAL A 47 -0.96 5.66 -10.12
C VAL A 47 -1.92 5.62 -11.29
N GLY A 48 -2.65 4.51 -11.46
CA GLY A 48 -3.63 4.35 -12.53
C GLY A 48 -4.81 5.32 -12.40
N ARG A 49 -5.36 5.48 -11.20
CA ARG A 49 -6.54 6.31 -10.93
C ARG A 49 -6.24 7.80 -11.05
N GLN A 50 -5.11 8.25 -10.48
CA GLN A 50 -4.76 9.67 -10.44
C GLN A 50 -3.94 10.13 -11.65
N GLN A 51 -3.50 9.20 -12.52
CA GLN A 51 -2.59 9.47 -13.63
C GLN A 51 -1.30 10.20 -13.18
N LYS A 52 -0.90 9.96 -11.92
CA LYS A 52 0.33 10.48 -11.32
C LYS A 52 1.41 9.41 -11.39
N ARG A 53 2.67 9.84 -11.51
CA ARG A 53 3.82 8.92 -11.33
C ARG A 53 3.88 8.48 -9.87
N ALA A 54 4.30 7.23 -9.62
CA ALA A 54 4.47 6.70 -8.25
C ALA A 54 5.36 7.60 -7.38
N GLU A 55 6.40 8.18 -7.97
CA GLU A 55 7.34 9.11 -7.33
C GLU A 55 6.70 10.44 -6.87
N ARG A 56 5.47 10.73 -7.33
CA ARG A 56 4.70 11.94 -6.99
C ARG A 56 3.51 11.65 -6.08
N LEU A 57 3.25 10.38 -5.76
CA LEU A 57 2.22 10.04 -4.78
C LEU A 57 2.70 10.43 -3.39
N ASP A 58 1.90 11.16 -2.63
CA ASP A 58 2.22 11.51 -1.24
C ASP A 58 1.08 11.11 -0.28
N LEU A 59 1.25 11.32 1.02
CA LEU A 59 0.27 10.93 2.03
C LEU A 59 -1.13 11.54 1.80
N GLU A 60 -1.21 12.72 1.17
CA GLU A 60 -2.47 13.38 0.81
C GLU A 60 -3.29 12.61 -0.24
N ASP A 61 -2.64 11.73 -1.00
CA ASP A 61 -3.29 10.89 -2.01
C ASP A 61 -4.01 9.68 -1.40
N PHE A 62 -3.82 9.44 -0.10
CA PHE A 62 -4.46 8.39 0.67
C PHE A 62 -5.63 8.97 1.46
N THR A 63 -6.76 9.13 0.79
CA THR A 63 -8.02 9.58 1.37
C THR A 63 -8.99 8.41 1.57
N ALA A 64 -9.99 8.58 2.43
CA ALA A 64 -11.05 7.58 2.62
C ALA A 64 -11.72 7.17 1.29
N ASP A 65 -11.89 8.11 0.37
CA ASP A 65 -12.44 7.84 -0.96
C ASP A 65 -11.52 6.92 -1.76
N THR A 66 -10.22 7.24 -1.82
CA THR A 66 -9.26 6.40 -2.56
C THR A 66 -9.13 4.99 -1.98
N VAL A 67 -9.24 4.84 -0.65
CA VAL A 67 -9.26 3.54 0.01
C VAL A 67 -10.54 2.79 -0.34
N SER A 68 -11.69 3.47 -0.34
CA SER A 68 -12.97 2.87 -0.72
C SER A 68 -12.98 2.40 -2.16
N ASP A 69 -12.48 3.24 -3.08
CA ASP A 69 -12.35 2.89 -4.50
C ASP A 69 -11.41 1.69 -4.71
N PHE A 70 -10.33 1.64 -3.93
CA PHE A 70 -9.40 0.52 -3.98
C PHE A 70 -10.04 -0.77 -3.47
N LEU A 71 -10.86 -0.71 -2.43
CA LEU A 71 -11.62 -1.87 -1.94
C LEU A 71 -12.61 -2.39 -2.99
N VAL A 72 -13.30 -1.49 -3.70
CA VAL A 72 -14.16 -1.87 -4.83
C VAL A 72 -13.34 -2.54 -5.94
N PHE A 73 -12.18 -1.96 -6.30
CA PHE A 73 -11.28 -2.53 -7.30
C PHE A 73 -10.83 -3.96 -6.94
N LEU A 74 -10.51 -4.22 -5.67
CA LEU A 74 -10.11 -5.55 -5.19
C LEU A 74 -11.23 -6.58 -5.34
N GLU A 75 -12.48 -6.18 -5.18
CA GLU A 75 -13.65 -7.05 -5.35
C GLU A 75 -13.92 -7.35 -6.83
N THR A 76 -13.84 -6.32 -7.68
CA THR A 76 -14.23 -6.43 -9.09
C THR A 76 -13.17 -7.06 -9.98
N ASP A 77 -11.89 -6.73 -9.76
CA ASP A 77 -10.82 -7.07 -10.70
C ASP A 77 -10.05 -8.34 -10.31
N ARG A 78 -9.96 -8.63 -9.00
CA ARG A 78 -9.11 -9.71 -8.48
C ARG A 78 -9.86 -10.88 -7.85
N HIS A 79 -11.18 -10.79 -7.68
CA HIS A 79 -11.99 -11.82 -7.00
C HIS A 79 -11.36 -12.31 -5.67
N ASN A 80 -10.68 -11.41 -4.97
CA ASN A 80 -9.96 -11.78 -3.76
C ASN A 80 -10.96 -12.13 -2.65
N SER A 81 -10.73 -13.26 -1.96
CA SER A 81 -11.57 -13.67 -0.84
C SER A 81 -11.56 -12.63 0.28
N ILE A 82 -12.64 -12.58 1.07
CA ILE A 82 -12.85 -11.65 2.20
C ILE A 82 -11.63 -11.56 3.14
N GLY A 83 -10.87 -12.66 3.30
CA GLY A 83 -9.64 -12.71 4.10
C GLY A 83 -8.49 -11.82 3.59
N THR A 84 -8.32 -11.69 2.27
CA THR A 84 -7.33 -10.77 1.68
C THR A 84 -7.77 -9.32 1.87
N ARG A 85 -9.09 -9.07 1.77
CA ARG A 85 -9.70 -7.75 2.03
C ARG A 85 -9.50 -7.28 3.47
N ASN A 86 -9.67 -8.17 4.45
CA ASN A 86 -9.45 -7.86 5.87
C ASN A 86 -7.97 -7.64 6.21
N THR A 87 -7.06 -8.40 5.59
CA THR A 87 -5.61 -8.16 5.75
C THR A 87 -5.23 -6.79 5.21
N LEU A 88 -5.76 -6.40 4.04
CA LEU A 88 -5.52 -5.10 3.43
C LEU A 88 -6.14 -3.94 4.21
N LEU A 89 -7.35 -4.09 4.73
CA LEU A 89 -7.97 -3.09 5.63
C LEU A 89 -7.11 -2.85 6.87
N ALA A 90 -6.55 -3.90 7.48
CA ALA A 90 -5.66 -3.78 8.64
C ALA A 90 -4.30 -3.11 8.30
N VAL A 91 -3.91 -3.06 7.03
CA VAL A 91 -2.70 -2.34 6.58
C VAL A 91 -2.96 -0.84 6.43
N VAL A 92 -4.20 -0.47 6.09
CA VAL A 92 -4.57 0.90 5.72
C VAL A 92 -5.24 1.67 6.87
N CYS A 93 -5.92 0.98 7.79
CA CYS A 93 -6.53 1.54 9.00
C CYS A 93 -5.61 1.41 10.22
#